data_AF-A0A9W8E736-F1
#
_entry.id   AF-A0A9W8E736-F1
#
_cell.length_a   1.000
_cell.length_b   1.000
_cell.length_c   1.000
_cell.angle_alpha   90.00
_cell.angle_beta   90.00
_cell.angle_gamma   90.00
#
_symmetry.space_group_name_H-M   'P 1'
#
loop_
_entity.id
_entity.type
_entity.pdbx_description
1 polymer ?
#
loop_
_entity_poly.entity_id
_entity_poly.type
_entity_poly.pdbx_seq_one_letter_code
_entity_poly.pdbx_strand_id
1 'polypeptide(L)'
;MRPDVGKGLRFEFPLDLSQEPISYVDAATVNAFYWCNIAHDVFYQYRFDEVSGNFQENNFDKGGLDNDQVLAIVQSGRGTNNAEFYTPPDGRQASMYLYLFTQSTPARDTALDASVIIHEYGHGVSTRLTGGTANSNCLQSVEAKRLNEGWSDFYSIFFRQTSQSTRMDNVTIGQYVDNSSQGLRNYFYTTDQKLNPHSFGYLNYPSYFEPHNSGEVWATMLNDLLWDMVDVAGFEPNVHNSASTAGNILTMKYVMNGLRLQSCNPSFLDARDAIIQVEQTITRGQYLCVLWKAFAN
;
A
#
# COMPACT_ATOMS: atom_id res chain seq x y z
N MET A 1 -21.49 6.44 11.56
CA MET A 1 -22.39 5.37 12.08
C MET A 1 -21.74 4.05 11.73
N ARG A 2 -21.87 3.00 12.55
CA ARG A 2 -21.37 1.66 12.23
C ARG A 2 -22.47 0.65 12.49
N PRO A 3 -22.56 -0.45 11.71
CA PRO A 3 -23.51 -1.50 11.99
C PRO A 3 -23.23 -2.17 13.35
N ASP A 4 -24.29 -2.48 14.08
CA ASP A 4 -24.24 -3.29 15.31
C ASP A 4 -25.14 -4.51 15.13
N VAL A 5 -24.53 -5.70 15.14
CA VAL A 5 -25.21 -7.00 14.95
C VAL A 5 -25.41 -7.74 16.27
N GLY A 6 -25.15 -7.07 17.40
CA GLY A 6 -25.23 -7.63 18.74
C GLY A 6 -24.27 -8.81 18.95
N LYS A 7 -24.60 -9.68 19.91
CA LYS A 7 -23.74 -10.80 20.33
C LYS A 7 -23.56 -11.90 19.28
N GLY A 8 -24.36 -11.88 18.21
CA GLY A 8 -24.28 -12.89 17.14
C GLY A 8 -23.07 -12.74 16.23
N LEU A 9 -22.44 -11.55 16.20
CA LEU A 9 -21.24 -11.22 15.40
C LEU A 9 -21.36 -11.61 13.91
N ARG A 10 -22.57 -11.61 13.35
CA ARG A 10 -22.84 -11.94 11.95
C ARG A 10 -22.93 -10.67 11.12
N PHE A 11 -21.80 -10.23 10.58
CA PHE A 11 -21.67 -9.04 9.75
C PHE A 11 -21.97 -9.35 8.27
N GLU A 12 -23.21 -9.76 7.99
CA GLU A 12 -23.68 -10.04 6.63
C GLU A 12 -24.77 -9.05 6.25
N PHE A 13 -24.48 -8.20 5.27
CA PHE A 13 -25.36 -7.12 4.81
C PHE A 13 -25.61 -7.26 3.31
N PRO A 14 -26.82 -6.90 2.82
CA PRO A 14 -27.10 -6.92 1.39
C PRO A 14 -26.20 -5.94 0.64
N LEU A 15 -25.73 -6.34 -0.54
CA LEU A 15 -24.97 -5.52 -1.47
C LEU A 15 -25.60 -5.62 -2.86
N ASP A 16 -26.32 -4.57 -3.25
CA ASP A 16 -26.87 -4.42 -4.61
C ASP A 16 -26.20 -3.22 -5.28
N LEU A 17 -25.22 -3.51 -6.14
CA LEU A 17 -24.44 -2.49 -6.86
C LEU A 17 -25.25 -1.74 -7.94
N SER A 18 -26.51 -2.13 -8.19
CA SER A 18 -27.42 -1.36 -9.04
C SER A 18 -28.09 -0.19 -8.31
N GLN A 19 -28.00 -0.14 -6.98
CA GLN A 19 -28.54 0.93 -6.14
C GLN A 19 -27.49 2.00 -5.83
N GLU A 20 -27.95 3.17 -5.36
CA GLU A 20 -27.06 4.23 -4.88
C GLU A 20 -26.26 3.80 -3.64
N PRO A 21 -25.00 4.25 -3.47
CA PRO A 21 -24.13 3.83 -2.37
C PRO A 21 -24.71 3.94 -0.96
N ILE A 22 -25.57 4.94 -0.73
CA ILE A 22 -26.25 5.14 0.55
C ILE A 22 -27.13 3.95 0.96
N SER A 23 -27.52 3.09 0.02
CA SER A 23 -28.34 1.90 0.29
C SER A 23 -27.56 0.72 0.88
N TYR A 24 -26.21 0.73 0.79
CA TYR A 24 -25.35 -0.38 1.22
C TYR A 24 -24.16 0.06 2.11
N VAL A 25 -24.32 1.16 2.86
CA VAL A 25 -23.29 1.70 3.77
C VAL A 25 -22.79 0.66 4.77
N ASP A 26 -23.66 -0.21 5.30
CA ASP A 26 -23.26 -1.22 6.27
C ASP A 26 -22.34 -2.28 5.64
N ALA A 27 -22.65 -2.74 4.42
CA ALA A 27 -21.80 -3.68 3.67
C ALA A 27 -20.45 -3.05 3.34
N ALA A 28 -20.44 -1.80 2.87
CA ALA A 28 -19.24 -1.04 2.59
C ALA A 28 -18.37 -0.83 3.85
N THR A 29 -19.01 -0.51 4.98
CA THR A 29 -18.33 -0.33 6.29
C THR A 29 -17.66 -1.62 6.75
N VAL A 30 -18.33 -2.76 6.63
CA VAL A 30 -17.75 -4.07 6.98
C VAL A 30 -16.60 -4.44 6.05
N ASN A 31 -16.70 -4.16 4.74
CA ASN A 31 -15.61 -4.44 3.81
C ASN A 31 -14.37 -3.58 4.08
N ALA A 32 -14.55 -2.27 4.34
CA ALA A 32 -13.44 -1.39 4.75
C ALA A 32 -12.82 -1.87 6.07
N PHE A 33 -13.63 -2.24 7.05
CA PHE A 33 -13.16 -2.82 8.31
C PHE A 33 -12.34 -4.09 8.07
N TYR A 34 -12.83 -5.02 7.24
CA TYR A 34 -12.12 -6.25 6.88
C TYR A 34 -10.75 -5.94 6.29
N TRP A 35 -10.67 -5.11 5.25
CA TRP A 35 -9.41 -4.82 4.57
C TRP A 35 -8.41 -4.04 5.43
N CYS A 36 -8.87 -3.10 6.27
CA CYS A 36 -7.99 -2.43 7.24
C CYS A 36 -7.39 -3.39 8.27
N ASN A 37 -8.16 -4.38 8.74
CA ASN A 37 -7.65 -5.38 9.69
C ASN A 37 -6.74 -6.41 9.00
N ILE A 38 -7.04 -6.81 7.76
CA ILE A 38 -6.11 -7.64 6.96
C ILE A 38 -4.80 -6.88 6.73
N ALA A 39 -4.84 -5.60 6.37
CA ALA A 39 -3.66 -4.76 6.23
C ALA A 39 -2.85 -4.73 7.53
N HIS A 40 -3.48 -4.40 8.65
CA HIS A 40 -2.87 -4.44 9.98
C HIS A 40 -2.14 -5.77 10.22
N ASP A 41 -2.85 -6.90 10.12
CA ASP A 41 -2.32 -8.21 10.47
C ASP A 41 -1.17 -8.65 9.57
N VAL A 42 -1.24 -8.35 8.27
CA VAL A 42 -0.15 -8.63 7.33
C VAL A 42 1.06 -7.76 7.65
N PHE A 43 0.91 -6.43 7.75
CA PHE A 43 2.02 -5.52 8.05
C PHE A 43 2.67 -5.83 9.40
N TYR A 44 1.89 -6.29 10.39
CA TYR A 44 2.40 -6.79 11.67
C TYR A 44 3.43 -7.92 11.49
N GLN A 45 3.16 -8.88 10.59
CA GLN A 45 4.11 -9.95 10.27
C GLN A 45 5.42 -9.43 9.66
N TYR A 46 5.37 -8.28 8.97
CA TYR A 46 6.54 -7.58 8.41
C TYR A 46 7.09 -6.50 9.35
N ARG A 47 6.93 -6.73 10.66
CA ARG A 47 7.48 -5.93 11.77
C ARG A 47 6.82 -4.58 11.98
N PHE A 48 5.77 -4.20 11.26
CA PHE A 48 4.99 -3.02 11.65
C PHE A 48 4.12 -3.35 12.88
N ASP A 49 4.82 -3.52 13.99
CA ASP A 49 4.35 -3.86 15.32
C ASP A 49 4.27 -2.61 16.21
N GLU A 50 3.93 -2.82 17.48
CA GLU A 50 3.64 -1.74 18.42
C GLU A 50 4.85 -0.78 18.57
N VAL A 51 6.07 -1.31 18.74
CA VAL A 51 7.30 -0.48 18.86
C VAL A 51 7.67 0.24 17.56
N SER A 52 7.18 -0.26 16.43
CA SER A 52 7.36 0.35 15.11
C SER A 52 6.26 1.36 14.77
N GLY A 53 5.39 1.67 15.73
CA GLY A 53 4.35 2.69 15.62
C GLY A 53 3.24 2.26 14.68
N ASN A 54 2.76 1.03 14.84
CA ASN A 54 1.55 0.58 14.17
C ASN A 54 0.28 1.24 14.73
N PHE A 55 -0.88 0.92 14.18
CA PHE A 55 -2.14 1.59 14.54
C PHE A 55 -2.98 0.67 15.43
N GLN A 56 -2.94 0.88 16.74
CA GLN A 56 -3.65 0.07 17.71
C GLN A 56 -4.26 0.93 18.83
N GLU A 57 -5.50 0.62 19.22
CA GLU A 57 -6.11 1.24 20.40
C GLU A 57 -5.37 0.82 21.68
N ASN A 58 -4.89 -0.43 21.73
CA ASN A 58 -4.20 -1.00 22.86
C ASN A 58 -3.02 -1.85 22.37
N ASN A 59 -1.83 -1.59 22.92
CA ASN A 59 -0.58 -2.27 22.56
C ASN A 59 -0.26 -3.48 23.43
N PHE A 60 -1.10 -3.81 24.40
CA PHE A 60 -0.96 -4.97 25.29
C PHE A 60 0.40 -5.02 26.00
N ASP A 61 0.90 -3.85 26.44
CA ASP A 61 2.21 -3.68 27.07
C ASP A 61 3.43 -4.11 26.22
N LYS A 62 3.28 -4.18 24.89
CA LYS A 62 4.38 -4.57 23.97
C LYS A 62 5.27 -3.40 23.51
N GLY A 63 4.99 -2.18 23.96
CA GLY A 63 5.73 -0.97 23.60
C GLY A 63 4.96 -0.07 22.64
N GLY A 64 5.65 0.92 22.06
CA GLY A 64 5.01 1.97 21.24
C GLY A 64 4.10 2.89 22.05
N LEU A 65 3.31 3.71 21.36
CA LEU A 65 2.24 4.52 21.94
C LEU A 65 0.88 4.05 21.37
N ASP A 66 -0.07 3.75 22.25
CA ASP A 66 -1.40 3.23 21.87
C ASP A 66 -2.43 4.37 21.68
N ASN A 67 -3.73 4.05 21.64
CA ASN A 67 -4.83 4.98 21.34
C ASN A 67 -4.73 5.64 19.95
N ASP A 68 -4.23 4.90 18.97
CA ASP A 68 -3.96 5.43 17.64
C ASP A 68 -4.44 4.55 16.47
N GLN A 69 -5.49 3.75 16.74
CA GLN A 69 -6.20 2.98 15.73
C GLN A 69 -6.58 3.81 14.50
N VAL A 70 -6.70 3.16 13.34
CA VAL A 70 -7.20 3.82 12.13
C VAL A 70 -8.71 4.07 12.25
N LEU A 71 -9.11 5.34 12.20
CA LEU A 71 -10.50 5.73 11.99
C LEU A 71 -10.82 5.70 10.50
N ALA A 72 -11.44 4.62 10.01
CA ALA A 72 -11.89 4.50 8.63
C ALA A 72 -13.31 5.09 8.45
N ILE A 73 -13.42 6.10 7.58
CA ILE A 73 -14.63 6.89 7.38
C ILE A 73 -15.14 6.62 5.96
N VAL A 74 -16.14 5.74 5.88
CA VAL A 74 -16.76 5.27 4.65
C VAL A 74 -17.78 6.28 4.12
N GLN A 75 -17.82 6.44 2.79
CA GLN A 75 -18.66 7.42 2.08
C GLN A 75 -18.53 8.84 2.66
N SER A 76 -17.30 9.24 2.97
CA SER A 76 -17.03 10.53 3.57
C SER A 76 -17.46 11.67 2.63
N GLY A 77 -18.32 12.57 3.12
CA GLY A 77 -18.76 13.75 2.38
C GLY A 77 -17.71 14.86 2.24
N ARG A 78 -16.45 14.61 2.63
CA ARG A 78 -15.35 15.59 2.48
C ARG A 78 -14.88 15.74 1.04
N GLY A 79 -15.13 14.74 0.19
CA GLY A 79 -14.69 14.73 -1.20
C GLY A 79 -15.38 13.66 -2.02
N THR A 80 -14.97 13.57 -3.29
CA THR A 80 -15.38 12.57 -4.28
C THR A 80 -14.20 12.27 -5.17
N ASN A 81 -14.19 11.13 -5.85
CA ASN A 81 -13.16 10.75 -6.84
C ASN A 81 -11.74 10.71 -6.26
N ASN A 82 -11.61 10.39 -4.97
CA ASN A 82 -10.33 10.25 -4.30
C ASN A 82 -10.45 9.38 -3.02
N ALA A 83 -9.35 9.21 -2.30
CA ALA A 83 -9.33 8.83 -0.88
C ALA A 83 -8.18 9.57 -0.20
N GLU A 84 -8.15 9.57 1.13
CA GLU A 84 -7.08 10.23 1.89
C GLU A 84 -6.75 9.45 3.16
N PHE A 85 -5.46 9.35 3.49
CA PHE A 85 -5.00 8.89 4.79
C PHE A 85 -4.20 9.98 5.53
N TYR A 86 -4.66 10.33 6.72
CA TYR A 86 -3.96 11.23 7.62
C TYR A 86 -3.17 10.45 8.67
N THR A 87 -1.84 10.60 8.65
CA THR A 87 -0.92 9.89 9.54
C THR A 87 -0.23 10.83 10.52
N PRO A 88 -0.80 11.10 11.70
CA PRO A 88 -0.07 11.80 12.75
C PRO A 88 1.01 10.87 13.37
N PRO A 89 1.92 11.43 14.20
CA PRO A 89 2.91 10.62 14.93
C PRO A 89 2.26 9.54 15.80
N ASP A 90 3.06 8.57 16.22
CA ASP A 90 2.67 7.48 17.13
C ASP A 90 1.90 7.95 18.36
N GLY A 91 0.86 7.21 18.76
CA GLY A 91 -0.01 7.58 19.88
C GLY A 91 -1.05 8.66 19.57
N ARG A 92 -1.28 8.95 18.28
CA ARG A 92 -2.37 9.83 17.83
C ARG A 92 -3.17 9.13 16.74
N GLN A 93 -4.48 9.15 16.89
CA GLN A 93 -5.41 8.52 15.96
C GLN A 93 -5.20 8.95 14.51
N ALA A 94 -4.90 7.97 13.66
CA ALA A 94 -4.89 8.13 12.21
C ALA A 94 -6.31 8.11 11.64
N SER A 95 -6.50 8.66 10.45
CA SER A 95 -7.83 8.68 9.81
C SER A 95 -7.73 8.38 8.33
N MET A 96 -8.54 7.44 7.86
CA MET A 96 -8.71 7.09 6.45
C MET A 96 -10.08 7.59 5.99
N TYR A 97 -10.11 8.40 4.95
CA TYR A 97 -11.34 8.92 4.34
C TYR A 97 -11.54 8.25 2.99
N LEU A 98 -12.61 7.47 2.87
CA LEU A 98 -12.98 6.77 1.64
C LEU A 98 -14.15 7.52 1.00
N TYR A 99 -14.00 7.97 -0.24
CA TYR A 99 -15.01 8.76 -0.93
C TYR A 99 -15.83 7.93 -1.91
N LEU A 100 -16.85 8.57 -2.49
CA LEU A 100 -17.57 8.04 -3.63
C LEU A 100 -16.91 8.51 -4.94
N PHE A 101 -16.90 7.64 -5.93
CA PHE A 101 -16.44 7.90 -7.30
C PHE A 101 -17.63 8.02 -8.25
N THR A 102 -17.64 9.09 -9.05
CA THR A 102 -18.77 9.51 -9.89
C THR A 102 -18.53 9.24 -11.38
N GLN A 103 -17.60 8.35 -11.72
CA GLN A 103 -17.29 7.90 -13.09
C GLN A 103 -18.31 6.87 -13.63
N SER A 104 -19.28 6.46 -12.81
CA SER A 104 -20.39 5.59 -13.19
C SER A 104 -21.71 6.06 -12.58
N THR A 105 -22.81 5.51 -13.10
CA THR A 105 -24.15 5.63 -12.52
C THR A 105 -24.69 4.23 -12.19
N PRO A 106 -25.01 3.91 -10.93
CA PRO A 106 -24.76 4.72 -9.72
C PRO A 106 -23.25 4.93 -9.46
N ALA A 107 -22.94 5.86 -8.55
CA ALA A 107 -21.57 6.10 -8.09
C ALA A 107 -20.98 4.83 -7.45
N ARG A 108 -19.65 4.68 -7.47
CA ARG A 108 -18.94 3.54 -6.86
C ARG A 108 -18.27 3.94 -5.56
N ASP A 109 -18.29 3.03 -4.59
CA ASP A 109 -17.77 3.27 -3.26
C ASP A 109 -16.32 2.76 -3.13
N THR A 110 -15.38 3.63 -2.76
CA THR A 110 -13.99 3.24 -2.50
C THR A 110 -13.86 2.21 -1.38
N ALA A 111 -14.81 2.16 -0.45
CA ALA A 111 -14.86 1.13 0.59
C ALA A 111 -15.09 -0.30 0.04
N LEU A 112 -15.38 -0.46 -1.25
CA LEU A 112 -15.48 -1.76 -1.93
C LEU A 112 -14.26 -2.06 -2.82
N ASP A 113 -13.29 -1.16 -2.94
CA ASP A 113 -12.07 -1.35 -3.73
C ASP A 113 -10.85 -1.56 -2.82
N ALA A 114 -10.48 -2.83 -2.64
CA ALA A 114 -9.33 -3.23 -1.82
C ALA A 114 -8.03 -2.55 -2.28
N SER A 115 -7.89 -2.28 -3.58
CA SER A 115 -6.66 -1.69 -4.10
C SER A 115 -6.42 -0.26 -3.59
N VAL A 116 -7.50 0.49 -3.35
CA VAL A 116 -7.44 1.85 -2.82
C VAL A 116 -7.32 1.82 -1.29
N ILE A 117 -8.07 0.96 -0.60
CA ILE A 117 -7.97 0.85 0.88
C ILE A 117 -6.53 0.51 1.32
N ILE A 118 -5.89 -0.44 0.64
CA ILE A 118 -4.52 -0.86 0.95
C ILE A 118 -3.52 0.23 0.59
N HIS A 119 -3.74 0.96 -0.51
CA HIS A 119 -2.94 2.13 -0.87
C HIS A 119 -2.98 3.18 0.25
N GLU A 120 -4.17 3.58 0.69
CA GLU A 120 -4.32 4.54 1.78
C GLU A 120 -3.65 4.07 3.09
N TYR A 121 -3.83 2.79 3.46
CA TYR A 121 -3.15 2.22 4.62
C TYR A 121 -1.62 2.26 4.45
N GLY A 122 -1.14 2.07 3.22
CA GLY A 122 0.25 2.19 2.81
C GLY A 122 0.89 3.52 3.17
N HIS A 123 0.16 4.63 3.01
CA HIS A 123 0.63 5.95 3.45
C HIS A 123 0.85 6.02 4.96
N GLY A 124 -0.02 5.36 5.74
CA GLY A 124 0.13 5.18 7.17
C GLY A 124 1.46 4.50 7.52
N VAL A 125 1.70 3.34 6.91
CA VAL A 125 2.88 2.50 7.13
C VAL A 125 4.17 3.23 6.75
N SER A 126 4.24 3.76 5.53
CA SER A 126 5.44 4.45 5.02
C SER A 126 5.80 5.67 5.87
N THR A 127 4.79 6.44 6.31
CA THR A 127 4.98 7.64 7.12
C THR A 127 5.42 7.33 8.55
N ARG A 128 4.87 6.30 9.19
CA ARG A 128 5.27 5.90 10.56
C ARG A 128 6.67 5.30 10.61
N LEU A 129 7.07 4.56 9.57
CA LEU A 129 8.38 3.93 9.52
C LEU A 129 9.51 4.90 9.13
N THR A 130 9.26 5.82 8.19
CA THR A 130 10.30 6.72 7.67
C THR A 130 10.66 7.79 8.71
N GLY A 131 11.93 7.84 9.12
CA GLY A 131 12.41 8.84 10.09
C GLY A 131 11.94 8.62 11.53
N GLY A 132 11.30 7.48 11.80
CA GLY A 132 10.88 7.04 13.13
C GLY A 132 9.47 7.48 13.53
N THR A 133 8.88 6.71 14.45
CA THR A 133 7.45 6.74 14.79
C THR A 133 6.97 8.09 15.36
N ALA A 134 7.87 8.86 15.96
CA ALA A 134 7.59 10.18 16.52
C ALA A 134 7.53 11.32 15.49
N ASN A 135 7.86 11.08 14.21
CA ASN A 135 7.98 12.15 13.20
C ASN A 135 7.32 11.82 11.85
N SER A 136 6.07 12.28 11.67
CA SER A 136 5.35 12.15 10.39
C SER A 136 5.76 13.15 9.30
N ASN A 137 6.76 14.01 9.53
CA ASN A 137 7.21 15.01 8.55
C ASN A 137 8.33 14.51 7.63
N CYS A 138 8.49 13.19 7.51
CA CYS A 138 9.60 12.57 6.81
C CYS A 138 9.29 12.08 5.39
N LEU A 139 8.07 12.30 4.90
CA LEU A 139 7.69 12.09 3.50
C LEU A 139 7.02 13.35 2.91
N GLN A 140 7.67 14.51 3.12
CA GLN A 140 7.13 15.83 2.80
C GLN A 140 7.87 16.57 1.69
N SER A 141 9.14 16.22 1.42
CA SER A 141 9.86 16.74 0.24
C SER A 141 9.19 16.29 -1.05
N VAL A 142 9.51 16.96 -2.17
CA VAL A 142 8.90 16.64 -3.47
C VAL A 142 9.16 15.18 -3.86
N GLU A 143 10.39 14.70 -3.75
CA GLU A 143 10.71 13.29 -4.04
C GLU A 143 10.11 12.32 -3.02
N ALA A 144 10.15 12.66 -1.73
CA ALA A 144 9.64 11.76 -0.71
C ALA A 144 8.11 11.57 -0.79
N LYS A 145 7.37 12.60 -1.22
CA LYS A 145 5.93 12.47 -1.52
C LYS A 145 5.67 11.52 -2.68
N ARG A 146 6.48 11.60 -3.74
CA ARG A 146 6.39 10.70 -4.90
C ARG A 146 6.67 9.25 -4.51
N LEU A 147 7.68 9.03 -3.66
CA LEU A 147 7.95 7.71 -3.10
C LEU A 147 6.79 7.20 -2.25
N ASN A 148 6.12 8.08 -1.49
CA ASN A 148 4.95 7.73 -0.69
C ASN A 148 3.83 7.12 -1.53
N GLU A 149 3.49 7.75 -2.65
CA GLU A 149 2.52 7.20 -3.62
C GLU A 149 2.95 5.82 -4.16
N GLY A 150 4.23 5.68 -4.50
CA GLY A 150 4.75 4.43 -5.06
C GLY A 150 4.82 3.27 -4.04
N TRP A 151 5.16 3.52 -2.77
CA TRP A 151 5.10 2.48 -1.74
C TRP A 151 3.66 2.02 -1.53
N SER A 152 2.70 2.96 -1.49
CA SER A 152 1.28 2.66 -1.32
C SER A 152 0.74 1.79 -2.47
N ASP A 153 1.07 2.12 -3.72
CA ASP A 153 0.73 1.28 -4.87
C ASP A 153 1.42 -0.10 -4.81
N PHE A 154 2.70 -0.15 -4.44
CA PHE A 154 3.43 -1.41 -4.28
C PHE A 154 2.77 -2.34 -3.25
N TYR A 155 2.31 -1.82 -2.10
CA TYR A 155 1.59 -2.63 -1.13
C TYR A 155 0.27 -3.16 -1.70
N SER A 156 -0.47 -2.33 -2.43
CA SER A 156 -1.69 -2.75 -3.11
C SER A 156 -1.47 -3.85 -4.15
N ILE A 157 -0.32 -3.83 -4.85
CA ILE A 157 0.11 -4.92 -5.74
C ILE A 157 0.40 -6.17 -4.92
N PHE A 158 1.29 -6.08 -3.92
CA PHE A 158 1.73 -7.21 -3.09
C PHE A 158 0.55 -7.98 -2.45
N PHE A 159 -0.41 -7.27 -1.86
CA PHE A 159 -1.53 -7.88 -1.16
C PHE A 159 -2.51 -8.63 -2.07
N ARG A 160 -2.58 -8.26 -3.36
CA ARG A 160 -3.55 -8.83 -4.31
C ARG A 160 -2.98 -9.91 -5.20
N GLN A 161 -1.71 -10.27 -5.03
CA GLN A 161 -1.11 -11.39 -5.74
C GLN A 161 -1.61 -12.73 -5.20
N THR A 162 -1.66 -13.73 -6.07
CA THR A 162 -2.01 -15.11 -5.73
C THR A 162 -0.98 -16.08 -6.33
N SER A 163 -1.08 -17.37 -6.00
CA SER A 163 -0.23 -18.40 -6.62
C SER A 163 -0.45 -18.56 -8.12
N GLN A 164 -1.50 -17.96 -8.70
CA GLN A 164 -1.75 -17.94 -10.14
C GLN A 164 -1.20 -16.69 -10.82
N SER A 165 -0.78 -15.68 -10.04
CA SER A 165 -0.27 -14.44 -10.60
C SER A 165 1.05 -14.67 -11.33
N THR A 166 1.29 -13.88 -12.36
CA THR A 166 2.53 -13.90 -13.15
C THR A 166 3.10 -12.50 -13.33
N ARG A 167 4.40 -12.42 -13.66
CA ARG A 167 5.08 -11.16 -13.97
C ARG A 167 4.51 -10.39 -15.16
N MET A 168 3.67 -11.04 -15.97
CA MET A 168 3.03 -10.48 -17.16
C MET A 168 1.59 -10.01 -16.89
N ASP A 169 1.07 -10.20 -15.67
CA ASP A 169 -0.28 -9.78 -15.33
C ASP A 169 -0.41 -8.26 -15.40
N ASN A 170 -1.56 -7.78 -15.89
CA ASN A 170 -1.87 -6.35 -15.94
C ASN A 170 -2.53 -5.93 -14.63
N VAL A 171 -1.72 -5.50 -13.65
CA VAL A 171 -2.23 -5.08 -12.35
C VAL A 171 -2.61 -3.59 -12.38
N THR A 172 -3.83 -3.29 -11.91
CA THR A 172 -4.44 -1.95 -11.90
C THR A 172 -4.68 -1.46 -10.48
N ILE A 173 -4.75 -0.14 -10.26
CA ILE A 173 -5.22 0.46 -9.01
C ILE A 173 -6.54 1.18 -9.29
N GLY A 174 -7.54 1.00 -8.44
CA GLY A 174 -8.82 1.68 -8.52
C GLY A 174 -9.68 1.30 -9.74
N GLN A 175 -9.45 0.14 -10.36
CA GLN A 175 -10.19 -0.27 -11.58
C GLN A 175 -11.71 -0.29 -11.37
N TYR A 176 -12.15 -0.72 -10.18
CA TYR A 176 -13.57 -0.70 -9.84
C TYR A 176 -14.04 0.74 -9.72
N VAL A 177 -13.46 1.56 -8.83
CA VAL A 177 -13.97 2.92 -8.59
C VAL A 177 -13.90 3.83 -9.81
N ASP A 178 -12.84 3.71 -10.62
CA ASP A 178 -12.64 4.55 -11.81
C ASP A 178 -13.56 4.15 -12.99
N ASN A 179 -14.21 2.98 -12.90
CA ASN A 179 -15.04 2.44 -13.98
C ASN A 179 -14.31 2.37 -15.34
N SER A 180 -13.02 2.02 -15.27
CA SER A 180 -12.09 2.00 -16.39
C SER A 180 -11.32 0.69 -16.37
N SER A 181 -11.05 0.11 -17.54
CA SER A 181 -10.17 -1.07 -17.62
C SER A 181 -8.72 -0.74 -17.28
N GLN A 182 -8.31 0.54 -17.37
CA GLN A 182 -6.96 1.01 -17.04
C GLN A 182 -6.81 1.27 -15.53
N GLY A 183 -7.91 1.60 -14.84
CA GLY A 183 -7.86 2.15 -13.48
C GLY A 183 -7.25 3.56 -13.44
N LEU A 184 -6.79 3.96 -12.26
CA LEU A 184 -6.40 5.33 -11.92
C LEU A 184 -4.99 5.73 -12.38
N ARG A 185 -4.17 4.78 -12.86
CA ARG A 185 -2.76 5.00 -13.21
C ARG A 185 -2.57 5.05 -14.72
N ASN A 186 -1.49 5.69 -15.18
CA ASN A 186 -1.22 5.85 -16.61
C ASN A 186 -0.92 4.51 -17.30
N TYR A 187 -0.30 3.57 -16.60
CA TYR A 187 0.07 2.25 -17.12
C TYR A 187 -0.31 1.13 -16.15
N PHE A 188 -0.36 -0.11 -16.67
CA PHE A 188 -0.48 -1.29 -15.81
C PHE A 188 0.81 -1.53 -15.05
N TYR A 189 0.74 -2.06 -13.83
CA TYR A 189 1.92 -2.64 -13.20
C TYR A 189 2.13 -4.06 -13.75
N THR A 190 3.14 -4.19 -14.60
CA THR A 190 3.52 -5.42 -15.31
C THR A 190 4.99 -5.31 -15.71
N THR A 191 5.67 -6.44 -15.89
CA THR A 191 7.04 -6.46 -16.40
C THR A 191 7.11 -6.41 -17.94
N ASP A 192 5.95 -6.33 -18.63
CA ASP A 192 5.90 -6.07 -20.07
C ASP A 192 6.16 -4.60 -20.38
N GLN A 193 7.37 -4.30 -20.88
CA GLN A 193 7.78 -2.93 -21.22
C GLN A 193 6.93 -2.26 -22.32
N LYS A 194 6.12 -3.02 -23.08
CA LYS A 194 5.18 -2.44 -24.04
C LYS A 194 3.95 -1.87 -23.37
N LEU A 195 3.55 -2.46 -22.24
CA LEU A 195 2.37 -2.06 -21.47
C LEU A 195 2.73 -1.11 -20.32
N ASN A 196 3.98 -1.15 -19.84
CA ASN A 196 4.53 -0.16 -18.93
C ASN A 196 5.96 0.22 -19.35
N PRO A 197 6.15 1.39 -19.98
CA PRO A 197 7.45 1.85 -20.45
C PRO A 197 8.22 2.69 -19.42
N HIS A 198 7.77 2.74 -18.15
CA HIS A 198 8.44 3.55 -17.13
C HIS A 198 9.89 3.12 -16.92
N SER A 199 10.74 4.13 -16.88
CA SER A 199 12.13 4.06 -16.43
C SER A 199 12.37 5.22 -15.48
N PHE A 200 13.49 5.21 -14.74
CA PHE A 200 13.84 6.33 -13.87
C PHE A 200 13.84 7.70 -14.58
N GLY A 201 14.13 7.71 -15.89
CA GLY A 201 14.15 8.90 -16.72
C GLY A 201 12.80 9.63 -16.82
N TYR A 202 11.67 8.94 -16.58
CA TYR A 202 10.33 9.53 -16.63
C TYR A 202 10.13 10.63 -15.58
N LEU A 203 10.86 10.59 -14.46
CA LEU A 203 10.81 11.61 -13.42
C LEU A 203 11.24 13.00 -13.89
N ASN A 204 11.91 13.09 -15.05
CA ASN A 204 12.30 14.36 -15.67
C ASN A 204 11.20 14.99 -16.52
N TYR A 205 10.13 14.26 -16.84
CA TYR A 205 9.02 14.80 -17.63
C TYR A 205 8.09 15.65 -16.75
N PRO A 206 7.66 16.83 -17.21
CA PRO A 206 6.74 17.69 -16.44
C PRO A 206 5.43 17.00 -16.04
N SER A 207 4.93 16.06 -16.86
CA SER A 207 3.74 15.27 -16.54
C SER A 207 3.93 14.40 -15.29
N TYR A 208 5.16 14.09 -14.91
CA TYR A 208 5.50 13.31 -13.72
C TYR A 208 5.83 14.21 -12.52
N PHE A 209 5.62 15.52 -12.59
CA PHE A 209 5.85 16.38 -11.41
C PHE A 209 4.80 16.18 -10.32
N GLU A 210 3.62 15.74 -10.73
CA GLU A 210 2.53 15.29 -9.88
C GLU A 210 2.96 14.01 -9.12
N PRO A 211 2.74 13.94 -7.78
CA PRO A 211 3.17 12.81 -6.96
C PRO A 211 2.74 11.41 -7.44
N HIS A 212 1.47 11.21 -7.80
CA HIS A 212 0.96 9.90 -8.19
C HIS A 212 1.65 9.39 -9.46
N ASN A 213 1.78 10.25 -10.48
CA ASN A 213 2.44 9.89 -11.73
C ASN A 213 3.91 9.46 -11.49
N SER A 214 4.65 10.19 -10.66
CA SER A 214 6.00 9.76 -10.26
C SER A 214 6.01 8.52 -9.37
N GLY A 215 5.00 8.34 -8.53
CA GLY A 215 4.81 7.15 -7.71
C GLY A 215 4.69 5.89 -8.56
N GLU A 216 4.05 5.98 -9.73
CA GLU A 216 3.98 4.87 -10.68
C GLU A 216 5.36 4.37 -11.11
N VAL A 217 6.32 5.28 -11.31
CA VAL A 217 7.70 4.90 -11.65
C VAL A 217 8.33 4.10 -10.52
N TRP A 218 8.16 4.54 -9.27
CA TRP A 218 8.70 3.83 -8.10
C TRP A 218 8.03 2.46 -7.89
N ALA A 219 6.70 2.41 -7.94
CA ALA A 219 5.94 1.18 -7.82
C ALA A 219 6.29 0.18 -8.93
N THR A 220 6.53 0.65 -10.16
CA THR A 220 7.00 -0.19 -11.28
C THR A 220 8.35 -0.82 -10.98
N MET A 221 9.33 -0.04 -10.48
CA MET A 221 10.63 -0.59 -10.08
C MET A 221 10.51 -1.66 -8.98
N LEU A 222 9.64 -1.43 -7.99
CA LEU A 222 9.40 -2.40 -6.92
C LEU A 222 8.64 -3.65 -7.41
N ASN A 223 7.72 -3.49 -8.37
CA ASN A 223 7.05 -4.62 -9.03
C ASN A 223 8.02 -5.46 -9.86
N ASP A 224 8.92 -4.82 -10.61
CA ASP A 224 10.00 -5.50 -11.33
C ASP A 224 10.91 -6.27 -10.37
N LEU A 225 11.32 -5.63 -9.27
CA LEU A 225 12.10 -6.28 -8.21
C LEU A 225 11.36 -7.47 -7.60
N LEU A 226 10.07 -7.32 -7.31
CA LEU A 226 9.22 -8.38 -6.78
C LEU A 226 9.23 -9.62 -7.67
N TRP A 227 9.02 -9.44 -8.97
CA TRP A 227 8.98 -10.55 -9.91
C TRP A 227 10.36 -11.14 -10.21
N ASP A 228 11.40 -10.31 -10.36
CA ASP A 228 12.76 -10.79 -10.52
C ASP A 228 13.23 -11.59 -9.28
N MET A 229 12.76 -11.23 -8.08
CA MET A 229 12.98 -12.02 -6.85
C MET A 229 12.16 -13.32 -6.82
N VAL A 230 10.90 -13.30 -7.27
CA VAL A 230 10.06 -14.51 -7.38
C VAL A 230 10.69 -15.50 -8.37
N ASP A 231 11.25 -15.04 -9.47
CA ASP A 231 11.90 -15.89 -10.47
C ASP A 231 13.11 -16.67 -9.89
N VAL A 232 13.83 -16.08 -8.92
CA VAL A 232 15.03 -16.69 -8.32
C VAL A 232 14.80 -17.36 -6.97
N ALA A 233 13.71 -17.05 -6.28
CA ALA A 233 13.45 -17.51 -4.91
C ALA A 233 12.04 -18.09 -4.70
N GLY A 234 11.20 -18.14 -5.72
CA GLY A 234 9.85 -18.69 -5.67
C GLY A 234 8.80 -17.73 -5.07
N PHE A 235 7.56 -18.19 -5.03
CA PHE A 235 6.40 -17.44 -4.53
C PHE A 235 5.77 -18.13 -3.32
N GLU A 236 5.50 -17.39 -2.26
CA GLU A 236 4.75 -17.83 -1.09
C GLU A 236 3.30 -17.33 -1.18
N PRO A 237 2.29 -18.22 -1.27
CA PRO A 237 0.89 -17.83 -1.36
C PRO A 237 0.32 -17.26 -0.05
N ASN A 238 0.87 -17.62 1.10
CA ASN A 238 0.42 -17.09 2.37
C ASN A 238 1.21 -15.83 2.75
N VAL A 239 0.64 -14.65 2.47
CA VAL A 239 1.25 -13.36 2.80
C VAL A 239 1.54 -13.17 4.29
N HIS A 240 0.89 -13.92 5.18
CA HIS A 240 1.19 -13.90 6.62
C HIS A 240 2.43 -14.72 7.00
N ASN A 241 2.95 -15.58 6.10
CA ASN A 241 4.15 -16.37 6.35
C ASN A 241 5.42 -15.53 6.15
N SER A 242 5.61 -14.51 6.99
CA SER A 242 6.82 -13.68 6.94
C SER A 242 8.09 -14.43 7.36
N ALA A 243 8.01 -15.69 7.80
CA ALA A 243 9.20 -16.52 7.99
C ALA A 243 9.77 -17.08 6.67
N SER A 244 8.96 -17.13 5.61
CA SER A 244 9.36 -17.62 4.30
C SER A 244 10.54 -16.84 3.70
N THR A 245 11.34 -17.56 2.92
CA THR A 245 12.44 -17.02 2.11
C THR A 245 12.08 -16.94 0.63
N ALA A 246 10.78 -17.04 0.30
CA ALA A 246 10.29 -16.83 -1.05
C ALA A 246 10.52 -15.38 -1.51
N GLY A 247 10.67 -15.18 -2.82
CA GLY A 247 11.03 -13.90 -3.42
C GLY A 247 10.08 -12.78 -3.06
N ASN A 248 8.76 -13.02 -3.12
CA ASN A 248 7.76 -12.02 -2.75
C ASN A 248 7.85 -11.58 -1.29
N ILE A 249 8.09 -12.54 -0.38
CA ILE A 249 8.21 -12.28 1.05
C ILE A 249 9.52 -11.55 1.36
N LEU A 250 10.61 -11.92 0.68
CA LEU A 250 11.90 -11.23 0.79
C LEU A 250 11.80 -9.78 0.28
N THR A 251 11.18 -9.54 -0.87
CA THR A 251 10.98 -8.18 -1.40
C THR A 251 10.19 -7.31 -0.42
N MET A 252 9.09 -7.84 0.13
CA MET A 252 8.31 -7.12 1.14
C MET A 252 9.13 -6.80 2.39
N LYS A 253 9.96 -7.75 2.88
CA LYS A 253 10.90 -7.50 3.98
C LYS A 253 11.90 -6.41 3.63
N TYR A 254 12.45 -6.40 2.41
CA TYR A 254 13.42 -5.39 2.00
C TYR A 254 12.81 -4.00 1.96
N VAL A 255 11.62 -3.86 1.40
CA VAL A 255 10.88 -2.59 1.37
C VAL A 255 10.57 -2.11 2.80
N MET A 256 9.99 -2.95 3.64
CA MET A 256 9.58 -2.59 5.00
C MET A 256 10.76 -2.20 5.91
N ASN A 257 11.90 -2.89 5.78
CA ASN A 257 13.10 -2.53 6.53
C ASN A 257 13.85 -1.36 5.88
N GLY A 258 13.76 -1.19 4.55
CA GLY A 258 14.32 -0.05 3.83
C GLY A 258 13.70 1.26 4.31
N LEU A 259 12.37 1.28 4.50
CA LEU A 259 11.66 2.41 5.10
C LEU A 259 12.15 2.79 6.49
N ARG A 260 12.55 1.81 7.31
CA ARG A 260 13.08 2.04 8.66
C ARG A 260 14.51 2.57 8.63
N LEU A 261 15.26 2.19 7.60
CA LEU A 261 16.68 2.49 7.47
C LEU A 261 16.92 3.83 6.77
N GLN A 262 16.06 4.19 5.82
CA GLN A 262 16.21 5.42 5.04
C GLN A 262 16.08 6.67 5.92
N SER A 263 16.74 7.74 5.48
CA SER A 263 16.70 9.04 6.14
C SER A 263 15.32 9.70 6.04
N CYS A 264 15.11 10.73 6.85
CA CYS A 264 13.92 11.59 6.74
C CYS A 264 13.95 12.38 5.43
N ASN A 265 12.84 12.38 4.68
CA ASN A 265 12.70 12.99 3.35
C ASN A 265 13.71 12.45 2.31
N PRO A 266 13.73 11.13 2.07
CA PRO A 266 14.70 10.50 1.19
C PRO A 266 14.46 10.90 -0.28
N SER A 267 15.53 10.90 -1.06
CA SER A 267 15.45 10.83 -2.53
C SER A 267 15.13 9.40 -2.97
N PHE A 268 14.80 9.21 -4.25
CA PHE A 268 14.65 7.86 -4.83
C PHE A 268 15.93 7.01 -4.68
N LEU A 269 17.10 7.65 -4.77
CA LEU A 269 18.38 6.95 -4.62
C LEU A 269 18.63 6.53 -3.18
N ASP A 270 18.29 7.39 -2.20
CA ASP A 270 18.39 7.05 -0.79
C ASP A 270 17.48 5.85 -0.44
N ALA A 271 16.25 5.84 -0.96
CA ALA A 271 15.31 4.74 -0.75
C ALA A 271 15.80 3.43 -1.39
N ARG A 272 16.30 3.48 -2.62
CA ARG A 272 16.93 2.33 -3.29
C ARG A 272 18.10 1.77 -2.47
N ASP A 273 19.01 2.65 -2.05
CA ASP A 273 20.23 2.24 -1.35
C ASP A 273 19.89 1.63 0.02
N ALA A 274 18.87 2.13 0.71
CA ALA A 274 18.35 1.52 1.93
C ALA A 274 17.82 0.09 1.70
N ILE A 275 17.05 -0.15 0.63
CA ILE A 275 16.55 -1.48 0.27
C ILE A 275 17.71 -2.45 -0.02
N ILE A 276 18.73 -1.98 -0.76
CA ILE A 276 19.92 -2.78 -1.09
C ILE A 276 20.72 -3.11 0.17
N GLN A 277 20.91 -2.14 1.07
CA GLN A 277 21.62 -2.36 2.33
C GLN A 277 20.90 -3.37 3.24
N VAL A 278 19.55 -3.38 3.22
CA VAL A 278 18.77 -4.36 3.95
C VAL A 278 18.97 -5.77 3.38
N GLU A 279 18.99 -5.95 2.06
CA GLU A 279 19.30 -7.25 1.44
C GLU A 279 20.66 -7.78 1.93
N GLN A 280 21.68 -6.92 1.97
CA GLN A 280 23.00 -7.29 2.49
C GLN A 280 22.97 -7.75 3.95
N THR A 281 21.99 -7.28 4.72
CA THR A 281 21.83 -7.65 6.13
C THR A 281 21.02 -8.93 6.29
N ILE A 282 19.92 -9.08 5.54
CA ILE A 282 18.97 -10.20 5.68
C ILE A 282 19.47 -11.45 4.93
N THR A 283 19.91 -11.30 3.68
CA THR A 283 20.33 -12.41 2.80
C THR A 283 21.82 -12.39 2.48
N ARG A 284 22.60 -11.53 3.15
CA ARG A 284 24.08 -11.50 3.08
C ARG A 284 24.62 -11.32 1.66
N GLY A 285 23.90 -10.55 0.84
CA GLY A 285 24.35 -10.21 -0.50
C GLY A 285 23.97 -11.22 -1.59
N GLN A 286 23.22 -12.28 -1.24
CA GLN A 286 22.86 -13.35 -2.17
C GLN A 286 22.12 -12.85 -3.41
N TYR A 287 21.30 -11.81 -3.27
CA TYR A 287 20.42 -11.30 -4.33
C TYR A 287 20.80 -9.90 -4.84
N LEU A 288 21.98 -9.38 -4.49
CA LEU A 288 22.42 -8.02 -4.89
C LEU A 288 22.32 -7.76 -6.39
N CYS A 289 22.72 -8.72 -7.22
CA CYS A 289 22.66 -8.56 -8.67
C CYS A 289 21.21 -8.40 -9.16
N VAL A 290 20.27 -9.11 -8.53
CA VAL A 290 18.84 -9.05 -8.85
C VAL A 290 18.29 -7.67 -8.49
N LEU A 291 18.61 -7.15 -7.30
CA LEU A 291 18.18 -5.82 -6.87
C LEU A 291 18.74 -4.72 -7.78
N TRP A 292 20.05 -4.75 -8.04
CA TRP A 292 20.69 -3.74 -8.91
C TRP A 292 20.13 -3.76 -10.33
N LYS A 293 19.85 -4.94 -10.88
CA LYS A 293 19.23 -5.08 -12.20
C LYS A 293 17.82 -4.47 -12.22
N ALA A 294 16.99 -4.77 -11.22
CA ALA A 294 15.63 -4.24 -11.15
C ALA A 294 15.61 -2.70 -11.08
N PHE A 295 16.50 -2.10 -10.28
CA PHE A 295 16.61 -0.65 -10.17
C PHE A 295 17.37 0.04 -11.31
N ALA A 296 17.96 -0.72 -12.24
CA ALA A 296 18.64 -0.16 -13.41
C ALA A 296 17.70 0.07 -14.60
N ASN A 297 16.43 -0.35 -14.50
CA ASN A 297 15.40 -0.15 -15.52
C ASN A 297 14.92 1.32 -15.63
#